data_AF-A0A251S896-F1
#
_entry.id   AF-A0A251S896-F1
#
_cell.length_a   1.000
_cell.length_b   1.000
_cell.length_c   1.000
_cell.angle_alpha   90.00
_cell.angle_beta   90.00
_cell.angle_gamma   90.00
#
_symmetry.space_group_name_H-M   'P 1'
#
loop_
_entity.id
_entity.type
_entity.pdbx_description
1 polymer ?
#
loop_
_entity_poly.entity_id
_entity_poly.type
_entity_poly.pdbx_seq_one_letter_code
_entity_poly.pdbx_strand_id
1 'polypeptide(L)'
;MPSSFHNLIEINIENNEDVGRTIIPSNALLQLEKLQQITIQGSCGGLEEVFEVVVVEGSGSSESKTLVPIPNLTQVKLDGVYDLKYLWKSNQWMVLEFPNLTTLSIEWCCSLKHVFTCSMVGSLVQLQELHISVCFDMEVIVKEDEEEEECDAKVNEIILPRLNSLKLHDLPTLKGFCLGKKAFSLPALDTLQIKNCSHIKVFTKGHLSTPHLKVIDTDFGICDVRTDVNSFIETKLEEVCTNIIIYSSVFLIIFSYIIR
;
A
#
# COMPACT_ATOMS: atom_id res chain seq x y z
N MET A 1 12.57 2.30 -26.71
CA MET A 1 12.23 3.31 -25.69
C MET A 1 12.61 4.68 -26.20
N PRO A 2 11.75 5.71 -26.09
CA PRO A 2 12.02 7.02 -26.65
C PRO A 2 13.21 7.67 -25.93
N SER A 3 14.00 8.44 -26.67
CA SER A 3 15.26 9.04 -26.22
C SER A 3 15.10 10.21 -25.22
N SER A 4 13.89 10.51 -24.77
CA SER A 4 13.62 11.64 -23.86
C SER A 4 12.31 11.48 -23.10
N PHE A 5 12.36 11.63 -21.78
CA PHE A 5 11.20 11.61 -20.88
C PHE A 5 10.73 13.04 -20.48
N HIS A 6 11.46 14.08 -20.88
CA HIS A 6 11.23 15.49 -20.49
C HIS A 6 9.84 16.07 -20.85
N ASN A 7 9.15 15.46 -21.81
CA ASN A 7 7.82 15.87 -22.25
C ASN A 7 6.74 14.83 -21.96
N LEU A 8 7.07 13.78 -21.21
CA LEU A 8 6.13 12.72 -20.89
C LEU A 8 5.11 13.24 -19.88
N ILE A 9 3.84 13.26 -20.28
CA ILE A 9 2.72 13.71 -19.44
C ILE A 9 1.95 12.52 -18.88
N GLU A 10 1.75 11.50 -19.69
CA GLU A 10 0.96 10.33 -19.34
C GLU A 10 1.68 9.08 -19.84
N ILE A 11 1.65 8.02 -19.04
CA ILE A 11 1.97 6.66 -19.45
C ILE A 11 0.67 5.89 -19.46
N ASN A 12 0.30 5.34 -20.61
CA ASN A 12 -0.87 4.49 -20.77
C ASN A 12 -0.47 3.20 -21.47
N ILE A 13 -0.61 2.07 -20.79
CA ILE A 13 -0.31 0.73 -21.30
C ILE A 13 -1.55 -0.13 -21.11
N GLU A 14 -2.01 -0.75 -22.19
CA GLU A 14 -3.20 -1.57 -22.18
C GLU A 14 -2.95 -2.92 -22.88
N ASN A 15 -3.34 -4.01 -22.22
CA ASN A 15 -3.32 -5.38 -22.78
C ASN A 15 -2.01 -5.72 -23.51
N ASN A 16 -0.88 -5.59 -22.81
CA ASN A 16 0.44 -5.82 -23.36
C ASN A 16 1.12 -7.04 -22.70
N GLU A 17 1.29 -8.12 -23.48
CA GLU A 17 1.86 -9.38 -23.01
C GLU A 17 3.35 -9.27 -22.60
N ASP A 18 4.08 -8.27 -23.11
CA ASP A 18 5.47 -8.02 -22.76
C ASP A 18 5.74 -6.49 -22.70
N VAL A 19 5.49 -5.93 -21.52
CA VAL A 19 5.84 -4.52 -21.22
C VAL A 19 7.36 -4.35 -21.06
N GLY A 20 8.10 -5.45 -20.91
CA GLY A 20 9.45 -5.47 -20.41
C GLY A 20 9.52 -5.29 -18.90
N ARG A 21 10.70 -5.56 -18.33
CA ARG A 21 10.93 -5.60 -16.88
C ARG A 21 10.60 -4.28 -16.17
N THR A 22 10.84 -3.14 -16.81
CA THR A 22 10.62 -1.82 -16.24
C THR A 22 10.13 -0.79 -17.25
N ILE A 23 9.35 0.19 -16.79
CA ILE A 23 8.82 1.30 -17.60
C ILE A 23 9.72 2.52 -17.52
N ILE A 24 10.09 2.93 -16.30
CA ILE A 24 10.84 4.15 -16.04
C ILE A 24 12.24 3.73 -15.57
N PRO A 25 13.23 3.75 -16.47
CA PRO A 25 14.59 3.46 -16.09
C PRO A 25 15.13 4.58 -15.18
N SER A 26 16.10 4.24 -14.35
CA SER A 26 16.67 5.13 -13.34
C SER A 26 17.24 6.44 -13.91
N ASN A 27 17.81 6.40 -15.11
CA ASN A 27 18.35 7.57 -15.81
C ASN A 27 17.25 8.55 -16.32
N ALA A 28 15.99 8.13 -16.29
CA ALA A 28 14.84 8.93 -16.68
C ALA A 28 14.16 9.65 -15.50
N LEU A 29 14.45 9.28 -14.25
CA LEU A 29 13.74 9.77 -13.07
C LEU A 29 13.74 11.30 -12.97
N LEU A 30 14.88 11.94 -13.26
CA LEU A 30 15.04 13.40 -13.22
C LEU A 30 14.35 14.13 -14.38
N GLN A 31 13.84 13.41 -15.37
CA GLN A 31 13.19 13.99 -16.55
C GLN A 31 11.66 13.99 -16.45
N LEU A 32 11.09 13.44 -15.37
CA LEU A 32 9.65 13.24 -15.20
C LEU A 32 8.92 14.48 -14.70
N GLU A 33 9.48 15.67 -14.94
CA GLU A 33 8.93 16.94 -14.47
C GLU A 33 7.53 17.23 -15.01
N LYS A 34 7.10 16.61 -16.11
CA LYS A 34 5.74 16.80 -16.67
C LYS A 34 4.81 15.62 -16.47
N LEU A 35 5.29 14.51 -15.92
CA LEU A 35 4.51 13.30 -15.77
C LEU A 35 3.41 13.52 -14.74
N GLN A 36 2.17 13.32 -15.15
CA GLN A 36 0.96 13.54 -14.36
C GLN A 36 0.21 12.25 -14.05
N GLN A 37 0.26 11.28 -14.96
CA GLN A 37 -0.56 10.09 -14.85
C GLN A 37 0.18 8.84 -15.33
N ILE A 38 -0.01 7.74 -14.60
CA ILE A 38 0.38 6.40 -15.03
C ILE A 38 -0.85 5.52 -14.96
N THR A 39 -1.27 4.97 -16.09
CA THR A 39 -2.36 4.01 -16.21
C THR A 39 -1.85 2.76 -16.89
N ILE A 40 -1.92 1.63 -16.20
CA ILE A 40 -1.64 0.30 -16.77
C ILE A 40 -2.88 -0.53 -16.54
N GLN A 41 -3.47 -1.07 -17.60
CA GLN A 41 -4.75 -1.77 -17.52
C GLN A 41 -4.83 -3.01 -18.41
N GLY A 42 -5.67 -3.95 -18.00
CA GLY A 42 -5.82 -5.23 -18.68
C GLY A 42 -4.67 -6.19 -18.37
N SER A 43 -4.52 -7.24 -19.18
CA SER A 43 -3.51 -8.27 -18.91
C SER A 43 -2.13 -7.78 -19.35
N CYS A 44 -1.33 -7.29 -18.39
CA CYS A 44 0.04 -6.80 -18.63
C CYS A 44 1.10 -7.75 -18.05
N GLY A 45 1.92 -8.34 -18.92
CA GLY A 45 2.94 -9.33 -18.56
C GLY A 45 4.36 -8.76 -18.53
N GLY A 46 5.23 -9.37 -17.73
CA GLY A 46 6.68 -9.11 -17.72
C GLY A 46 7.13 -7.88 -16.91
N LEU A 47 6.22 -7.00 -16.50
CA LEU A 47 6.53 -5.82 -15.71
C LEU A 47 6.79 -6.17 -14.24
N GLU A 48 8.04 -6.07 -13.81
CA GLU A 48 8.42 -6.31 -12.40
C GLU A 48 8.49 -5.01 -11.59
N GLU A 49 8.86 -3.90 -12.23
CA GLU A 49 9.20 -2.63 -11.55
C GLU A 49 8.72 -1.42 -12.38
N VAL A 50 7.80 -0.57 -11.89
CA VAL A 50 7.41 0.65 -12.66
C VAL A 50 8.56 1.65 -12.70
N PHE A 51 9.20 1.91 -11.56
CA PHE A 51 10.38 2.79 -11.44
C PHE A 51 11.61 1.96 -11.08
N GLU A 52 12.59 1.94 -11.98
CA GLU A 52 13.91 1.36 -11.72
C GLU A 52 14.74 2.33 -10.87
N VAL A 53 15.37 1.81 -9.81
CA VAL A 53 16.34 2.53 -8.99
C VAL A 53 17.66 1.78 -9.00
N VAL A 54 18.75 2.47 -9.35
CA VAL A 54 20.10 1.88 -9.37
C VAL A 54 20.57 1.61 -7.95
N VAL A 55 21.04 0.39 -7.71
CA VAL A 55 21.85 0.05 -6.54
C VAL A 55 23.26 0.54 -6.80
N VAL A 56 23.69 1.62 -6.15
CA VAL A 56 25.10 2.01 -6.18
C VAL A 56 25.83 1.15 -5.16
N GLU A 57 26.34 0.00 -5.59
CA GLU A 57 27.23 -0.80 -4.75
C GLU A 57 28.59 -0.09 -4.64
N GLY A 58 28.76 0.66 -3.55
CA GLY A 58 30.06 1.12 -3.08
C GLY A 58 30.28 2.64 -3.03
N SER A 59 30.26 3.18 -1.82
CA SER A 59 31.35 4.02 -1.29
C SER A 59 31.07 4.32 0.18
N GLY A 60 32.05 4.03 1.06
CA GLY A 60 31.93 4.34 2.48
C GLY A 60 31.81 5.84 2.78
N SER A 61 31.18 6.10 3.94
CA SER A 61 31.07 7.36 4.68
C SER A 61 30.00 8.39 4.22
N SER A 62 29.13 8.73 5.18
CA SER A 62 28.19 9.89 5.26
C SER A 62 26.82 9.81 4.54
N GLU A 63 25.87 9.12 5.18
CA GLU A 63 24.55 9.60 5.68
C GLU A 63 23.57 10.49 4.87
N SER A 64 23.68 10.69 3.54
CA SER A 64 22.61 11.42 2.81
C SER A 64 21.79 10.52 1.88
N LYS A 65 20.54 10.24 2.28
CA LYS A 65 19.51 9.73 1.36
C LYS A 65 19.29 10.76 0.24
N THR A 66 19.25 10.30 -1.00
CA THR A 66 18.90 11.13 -2.17
C THR A 66 17.39 11.13 -2.33
N LEU A 67 16.79 12.31 -2.24
CA LEU A 67 15.37 12.51 -2.47
C LEU A 67 15.17 12.85 -3.95
N VAL A 68 14.30 12.10 -4.63
CA VAL A 68 14.00 12.30 -6.05
C VAL A 68 12.51 12.61 -6.18
N PRO A 69 12.14 13.90 -6.25
CA PRO A 69 10.75 14.29 -6.39
C PRO A 69 10.26 14.00 -7.81
N ILE A 70 9.07 13.40 -7.90
CA ILE A 70 8.27 13.31 -9.13
C ILE A 70 7.09 14.26 -8.96
N PRO A 71 7.33 15.57 -9.16
CA PRO A 71 6.51 16.61 -8.53
C PRO A 71 5.12 16.71 -9.12
N ASN A 72 4.89 16.32 -10.37
CA ASN A 72 3.62 16.53 -11.04
C ASN A 72 2.75 15.27 -11.16
N LEU A 73 3.21 14.13 -10.64
CA LEU A 73 2.43 12.89 -10.69
C LEU A 73 1.23 13.02 -9.75
N THR A 74 0.03 12.96 -10.31
CA THR A 74 -1.23 13.15 -9.59
C THR A 74 -2.05 11.88 -9.46
N GLN A 75 -1.92 10.95 -10.42
CA GLN A 75 -2.70 9.72 -10.44
C GLN A 75 -1.87 8.55 -10.92
N VAL A 76 -1.98 7.43 -10.20
CA VAL A 76 -1.50 6.12 -10.67
C VAL A 76 -2.62 5.09 -10.56
N LYS A 77 -2.90 4.42 -11.67
CA LYS A 77 -3.86 3.32 -11.77
C LYS A 77 -3.16 2.10 -12.37
N LEU A 78 -3.14 1.01 -11.62
CA LEU A 78 -2.65 -0.29 -12.08
C LEU A 78 -3.77 -1.29 -12.00
N ASP A 79 -3.98 -2.04 -13.06
CA ASP A 79 -4.97 -3.11 -13.16
C ASP A 79 -4.39 -4.22 -14.03
N GLY A 80 -4.28 -5.44 -13.47
CA GLY A 80 -3.84 -6.63 -14.19
C GLY A 80 -2.34 -6.71 -14.46
N VAL A 81 -1.51 -6.12 -13.57
CA VAL A 81 -0.04 -6.19 -13.64
C VAL A 81 0.48 -7.29 -12.71
N TYR A 82 0.28 -8.54 -13.12
CA TYR A 82 0.43 -9.70 -12.23
C TYR A 82 1.86 -9.95 -11.72
N ASP A 83 2.88 -9.61 -12.51
CA ASP A 83 4.31 -9.83 -12.19
C ASP A 83 4.94 -8.67 -11.37
N LEU A 84 4.16 -7.62 -11.06
CA LEU A 84 4.68 -6.41 -10.41
C LEU A 84 5.15 -6.72 -8.99
N LYS A 85 6.47 -6.59 -8.76
CA LYS A 85 7.11 -6.78 -7.45
C LYS A 85 7.24 -5.46 -6.70
N TYR A 86 7.54 -4.37 -7.43
CA TYR A 86 7.78 -3.05 -6.86
C TYR A 86 7.10 -1.98 -7.71
N LEU A 87 6.18 -1.24 -7.11
CA LEU A 87 5.61 -0.07 -7.78
C LEU A 87 6.67 1.03 -7.89
N TRP A 88 7.30 1.40 -6.78
CA TRP A 88 8.41 2.33 -6.76
C TRP A 88 9.50 1.71 -5.89
N LYS A 89 10.51 1.14 -6.54
CA LYS A 89 11.62 0.53 -5.83
C LYS A 89 12.38 1.61 -5.09
N SER A 90 12.49 1.50 -3.78
CA SER A 90 13.40 2.32 -2.98
C SER A 90 14.55 1.46 -2.47
N ASN A 91 15.64 2.12 -2.11
CA ASN A 91 16.73 1.50 -1.38
C ASN A 91 17.22 2.49 -0.32
N GLN A 92 18.20 2.09 0.49
CA GLN A 92 18.73 2.94 1.56
C GLN A 92 19.36 4.26 1.07
N TRP A 93 19.65 4.41 -0.22
CA TRP A 93 20.27 5.62 -0.79
C TRP A 93 19.33 6.51 -1.61
N MET A 94 18.20 5.99 -2.10
CA MET A 94 17.29 6.72 -2.97
C MET A 94 15.84 6.53 -2.57
N VAL A 95 15.16 7.65 -2.32
CA VAL A 95 13.74 7.72 -1.95
C VAL A 95 13.01 8.56 -2.99
N LEU A 96 11.99 7.98 -3.60
CA LEU A 96 11.09 8.69 -4.52
C LEU A 96 10.05 9.46 -3.72
N GLU A 97 9.82 10.73 -4.07
CA GLU A 97 8.85 11.60 -3.42
C GLU A 97 7.72 11.98 -4.37
N PHE A 98 6.47 11.93 -3.87
CA PHE A 98 5.27 12.17 -4.67
C PHE A 98 4.38 13.26 -4.05
N PRO A 99 4.85 14.53 -4.00
CA PRO A 99 4.19 15.61 -3.29
C PRO A 99 2.78 15.94 -3.78
N ASN A 100 2.46 15.66 -5.04
CA ASN A 100 1.17 15.97 -5.65
C ASN A 100 0.33 14.73 -6.00
N LEU A 101 0.73 13.52 -5.57
CA LEU A 101 -0.07 12.32 -5.82
C LEU A 101 -1.38 12.43 -5.03
N THR A 102 -2.50 12.37 -5.73
CA THR A 102 -3.85 12.49 -5.17
C THR A 102 -4.57 11.16 -5.10
N THR A 103 -4.37 10.30 -6.11
CA THR A 103 -5.11 9.06 -6.28
C THR A 103 -4.16 7.92 -6.63
N LEU A 104 -4.24 6.83 -5.88
CA LEU A 104 -3.57 5.58 -6.20
C LEU A 104 -4.57 4.42 -6.18
N SER A 105 -4.74 3.76 -7.31
CA SER A 105 -5.58 2.57 -7.45
C SER A 105 -4.74 1.40 -7.96
N ILE A 106 -4.76 0.28 -7.24
CA ILE A 106 -4.01 -0.93 -7.57
C ILE A 106 -4.99 -2.10 -7.53
N GLU A 107 -5.19 -2.75 -8.67
CA GLU A 107 -6.07 -3.90 -8.84
C GLU A 107 -5.30 -5.05 -9.51
N TRP A 108 -5.55 -6.29 -9.11
CA TRP A 108 -4.99 -7.49 -9.75
C TRP A 108 -3.44 -7.50 -9.87
N CYS A 109 -2.72 -6.85 -8.94
CA CYS A 109 -1.26 -6.82 -8.89
C CYS A 109 -0.74 -7.89 -7.92
N CYS A 110 -0.89 -9.16 -8.30
CA CYS A 110 -0.80 -10.29 -7.38
C CYS A 110 0.58 -10.51 -6.73
N SER A 111 1.68 -10.11 -7.37
CA SER A 111 3.05 -10.26 -6.83
C SER A 111 3.50 -9.09 -5.94
N LEU A 112 2.68 -8.04 -5.81
CA LEU A 112 3.05 -6.82 -5.10
C LEU A 112 2.88 -7.02 -3.59
N LYS A 113 3.97 -6.89 -2.83
CA LYS A 113 3.98 -7.16 -1.38
C LYS A 113 3.75 -5.94 -0.49
N HIS A 114 4.08 -4.77 -1.00
CA HIS A 114 3.90 -3.48 -0.36
C HIS A 114 3.83 -2.36 -1.39
N VAL A 115 3.25 -1.22 -1.00
CA VAL A 115 3.07 -0.07 -1.90
C VAL A 115 4.06 1.03 -1.62
N PHE A 116 4.26 1.36 -0.35
CA PHE A 116 5.14 2.43 0.10
C PHE A 116 6.15 1.91 1.12
N THR A 117 7.24 2.65 1.29
CA THR A 117 8.08 2.56 2.49
C THR A 117 7.84 3.75 3.40
N CYS A 118 8.14 3.63 4.70
CA CYS A 118 7.97 4.71 5.68
C CYS A 118 8.62 6.03 5.23
N SER A 119 9.82 5.96 4.64
CA SER A 119 10.55 7.09 4.06
C SER A 119 9.80 7.83 2.95
N MET A 120 8.90 7.16 2.22
CA MET A 120 8.13 7.78 1.13
C MET A 120 6.86 8.47 1.61
N VAL A 121 6.23 7.94 2.68
CA VAL A 121 4.90 8.39 3.12
C VAL A 121 4.87 9.86 3.50
N GLY A 122 5.98 10.40 4.02
CA GLY A 122 6.10 11.82 4.35
C GLY A 122 5.91 12.76 3.16
N SER A 123 6.12 12.29 1.93
CA SER A 123 5.90 13.08 0.72
C SER A 123 4.45 13.08 0.24
N LEU A 124 3.59 12.17 0.72
CA LEU A 124 2.23 11.94 0.20
C LEU A 124 1.20 12.95 0.76
N VAL A 125 1.56 14.23 0.82
CA VAL A 125 0.77 15.29 1.47
C VAL A 125 -0.53 15.64 0.73
N GLN A 126 -0.63 15.27 -0.55
CA GLN A 126 -1.83 15.49 -1.38
C GLN A 126 -2.69 14.24 -1.60
N LEU A 127 -2.28 13.09 -1.05
CA LEU A 127 -2.98 11.82 -1.27
C LEU A 127 -4.37 11.89 -0.64
N GLN A 128 -5.39 11.64 -1.44
CA GLN A 128 -6.81 11.70 -1.07
C GLN A 128 -7.44 10.32 -1.09
N GLU A 129 -7.14 9.53 -2.12
CA GLU A 129 -7.74 8.23 -2.35
C GLU A 129 -6.67 7.15 -2.53
N LEU A 130 -6.76 6.10 -1.72
CA LEU A 130 -5.96 4.89 -1.85
C LEU A 130 -6.90 3.68 -1.94
N HIS A 131 -6.88 3.02 -3.11
CA HIS A 131 -7.67 1.82 -3.37
C HIS A 131 -6.76 0.67 -3.78
N ILE A 132 -6.82 -0.44 -3.05
CA ILE A 132 -6.03 -1.64 -3.32
C ILE A 132 -6.98 -2.84 -3.26
N SER A 133 -7.04 -3.58 -4.36
CA SER A 133 -7.98 -4.68 -4.50
C SER A 133 -7.36 -5.89 -5.23
N VAL A 134 -7.73 -7.10 -4.81
CA VAL A 134 -7.33 -8.37 -5.44
C VAL A 134 -5.81 -8.52 -5.63
N CYS A 135 -5.02 -8.15 -4.62
CA CYS A 135 -3.55 -8.31 -4.61
C CYS A 135 -3.16 -9.41 -3.61
N PHE A 136 -2.91 -10.63 -4.12
CA PHE A 136 -2.81 -11.83 -3.28
C PHE A 136 -1.56 -11.91 -2.41
N ASP A 137 -0.41 -11.36 -2.81
CA ASP A 137 0.82 -11.35 -2.00
C ASP A 137 1.02 -10.05 -1.18
N MET A 138 0.02 -9.16 -1.15
CA MET A 138 0.10 -7.90 -0.42
C MET A 138 0.17 -8.13 1.09
N GLU A 139 1.36 -7.98 1.68
CA GLU A 139 1.59 -8.24 3.11
C GLU A 139 1.34 -7.00 3.98
N VAL A 140 1.75 -5.82 3.52
CA VAL A 140 1.59 -4.53 4.21
C VAL A 140 1.39 -3.41 3.20
N ILE A 141 0.72 -2.31 3.57
CA ILE A 141 0.60 -1.15 2.67
C ILE A 141 1.87 -0.29 2.71
N VAL A 142 2.39 -0.07 3.92
CA VAL A 142 3.60 0.69 4.23
C VAL A 142 4.61 -0.23 4.91
N LYS A 143 5.74 -0.49 4.24
CA LYS A 143 6.88 -1.26 4.76
C LYS A 143 7.80 -0.34 5.60
N GLU A 144 8.29 -0.85 6.72
CA GLU A 144 9.33 -0.19 7.51
C GLU A 144 10.68 -0.25 6.78
N ASP A 145 11.47 0.83 6.85
CA ASP A 145 12.79 0.88 6.20
C ASP A 145 13.81 0.05 7.01
N GLU A 146 14.67 -0.73 6.33
CA GLU A 146 15.56 -1.73 6.94
C GLU A 146 16.62 -1.14 7.91
N GLU A 147 16.90 0.16 7.83
CA GLU A 147 17.90 0.85 8.67
C GLU A 147 17.28 1.63 9.85
N GLU A 148 15.96 1.69 9.97
CA GLU A 148 15.28 2.44 11.05
C GLU A 148 15.03 1.61 12.32
N GLU A 149 15.47 0.35 12.37
CA GLU A 149 15.34 -0.51 13.56
C GLU A 149 16.11 0.02 14.80
N GLU A 150 17.04 0.97 14.63
CA GLU A 150 17.88 1.52 15.72
C GLU A 150 17.69 3.01 16.05
N CYS A 151 16.80 3.76 15.39
CA CYS A 151 16.60 5.19 15.70
C CYS A 151 15.31 5.45 16.49
N ASP A 152 15.39 5.22 17.79
CA ASP A 152 14.40 5.58 18.82
C ASP A 152 14.23 7.12 19.01
N ALA A 153 14.59 7.92 18.00
CA ALA A 153 14.44 9.37 18.05
C ALA A 153 14.48 9.99 16.63
N LYS A 154 13.38 10.67 16.24
CA LYS A 154 13.26 11.76 15.23
C LYS A 154 12.34 11.58 14.01
N VAL A 155 11.30 10.74 14.06
CA VAL A 155 10.09 11.03 13.26
C VAL A 155 8.87 10.87 14.17
N ASN A 156 8.34 12.01 14.62
CA ASN A 156 7.34 12.08 15.69
C ASN A 156 5.96 11.57 15.30
N GLU A 157 5.61 11.57 14.02
CA GLU A 157 4.29 11.14 13.53
C GLU A 157 4.34 11.18 12.00
N ILE A 158 3.81 10.15 11.31
CA ILE A 158 3.56 10.18 9.87
C ILE A 158 2.16 10.73 9.65
N ILE A 159 2.05 11.82 8.88
CA ILE A 159 0.77 12.49 8.66
C ILE A 159 0.38 12.37 7.18
N LEU A 160 -0.80 11.82 6.90
CA LEU A 160 -1.44 11.85 5.58
C LEU A 160 -2.64 12.80 5.66
N PRO A 161 -2.42 14.11 5.50
CA PRO A 161 -3.38 15.14 5.93
C PRO A 161 -4.65 15.19 5.07
N ARG A 162 -4.61 14.65 3.85
CA ARG A 162 -5.72 14.72 2.88
C ARG A 162 -6.36 13.38 2.56
N LEU A 163 -5.83 12.28 3.11
CA LEU A 163 -6.35 10.93 2.82
C LEU A 163 -7.75 10.84 3.40
N ASN A 164 -8.76 10.82 2.53
CA ASN A 164 -10.17 10.80 2.91
C ASN A 164 -10.83 9.43 2.67
N SER A 165 -10.29 8.64 1.73
CA SER A 165 -10.80 7.34 1.36
C SER A 165 -9.67 6.32 1.27
N LEU A 166 -9.73 5.31 2.15
CA LEU A 166 -8.85 4.14 2.13
C LEU A 166 -9.69 2.88 1.94
N LYS A 167 -9.46 2.16 0.83
CA LYS A 167 -10.21 0.96 0.47
C LYS A 167 -9.26 -0.20 0.22
N LEU A 168 -9.40 -1.25 1.04
CA LEU A 168 -8.56 -2.45 1.03
C LEU A 168 -9.47 -3.67 0.85
N HIS A 169 -9.48 -4.26 -0.34
CA HIS A 169 -10.42 -5.33 -0.71
C HIS A 169 -9.68 -6.59 -1.19
N ASP A 170 -10.14 -7.76 -0.80
CA ASP A 170 -9.65 -9.04 -1.33
C ASP A 170 -8.12 -9.18 -1.23
N LEU A 171 -7.57 -8.84 -0.05
CA LEU A 171 -6.14 -8.90 0.26
C LEU A 171 -5.89 -10.03 1.27
N PRO A 172 -5.90 -11.30 0.85
CA PRO A 172 -5.91 -12.43 1.77
C PRO A 172 -4.63 -12.55 2.60
N THR A 173 -3.49 -11.98 2.18
CA THR A 173 -2.22 -12.04 2.93
C THR A 173 -1.90 -10.76 3.71
N LEU A 174 -2.76 -9.74 3.63
CA LEU A 174 -2.53 -8.45 4.28
C LEU A 174 -2.51 -8.63 5.80
N LYS A 175 -1.40 -8.27 6.44
CA LYS A 175 -1.20 -8.36 7.89
C LYS A 175 -1.55 -7.06 8.60
N GLY A 176 -1.42 -5.92 7.92
CA GLY A 176 -1.74 -4.60 8.43
C GLY A 176 -1.40 -3.46 7.47
N PHE A 177 -1.81 -2.23 7.80
CA PHE A 177 -1.43 -1.05 7.01
C PHE A 177 0.07 -0.77 7.17
N CYS A 178 0.59 -0.79 8.40
CA CYS A 178 2.02 -0.71 8.69
C CYS A 178 2.35 -1.51 9.94
N LEU A 179 3.30 -2.45 9.88
CA LEU A 179 3.66 -3.29 11.05
C LEU A 179 4.76 -2.69 11.93
N GLY A 180 5.30 -1.53 11.55
CA GLY A 180 6.26 -0.76 12.34
C GLY A 180 5.61 0.00 13.49
N LYS A 181 6.44 0.57 14.37
CA LYS A 181 5.98 1.27 15.59
C LYS A 181 5.72 2.76 15.40
N LYS A 182 5.95 3.30 14.19
CA LYS A 182 5.71 4.71 13.88
C LYS A 182 4.24 5.08 14.06
N ALA A 183 3.99 6.26 14.64
CA ALA A 183 2.65 6.80 14.78
C ALA A 183 2.12 7.32 13.43
N PHE A 184 0.82 7.18 13.19
CA PHE A 184 0.12 7.67 12.00
C PHE A 184 -1.02 8.61 12.36
N SER A 185 -1.17 9.68 11.59
CA SER A 185 -2.25 10.64 11.68
C SER A 185 -2.95 10.78 10.33
N LEU A 186 -4.23 10.40 10.29
CA LEU A 186 -5.09 10.45 9.11
C LEU A 186 -6.28 11.39 9.39
N PRO A 187 -6.04 12.71 9.55
CA PRO A 187 -7.04 13.65 10.06
C PRO A 187 -8.26 13.82 9.15
N ALA A 188 -8.10 13.64 7.84
CA ALA A 188 -9.18 13.78 6.86
C ALA A 188 -9.92 12.47 6.54
N LEU A 189 -9.53 11.35 7.15
CA LEU A 189 -10.07 10.04 6.80
C LEU A 189 -11.55 9.96 7.17
N ASP A 190 -12.41 9.84 6.16
CA ASP A 190 -13.86 9.74 6.30
C ASP A 190 -14.34 8.31 6.03
N THR A 191 -13.76 7.68 5.00
CA THR A 191 -14.10 6.31 4.58
C THR A 191 -12.92 5.37 4.76
N LEU A 192 -13.10 4.36 5.60
CA LEU A 192 -12.21 3.19 5.67
C LEU A 192 -12.99 1.93 5.29
N GLN A 193 -12.56 1.25 4.24
CA GLN A 193 -13.08 -0.04 3.82
C GLN A 193 -12.03 -1.13 3.96
N ILE A 194 -12.37 -2.20 4.66
CA ILE A 194 -11.53 -3.40 4.80
C ILE A 194 -12.44 -4.61 4.55
N LYS A 195 -12.30 -5.23 3.38
CA LYS A 195 -13.16 -6.32 2.90
C LYS A 195 -12.33 -7.49 2.42
N ASN A 196 -12.68 -8.70 2.79
CA ASN A 196 -12.01 -9.95 2.45
C ASN A 196 -10.49 -9.93 2.72
N CYS A 197 -10.06 -9.31 3.82
CA CYS A 197 -8.66 -9.24 4.27
C CYS A 197 -8.42 -10.17 5.46
N SER A 198 -8.42 -11.48 5.24
CA SER A 198 -8.52 -12.48 6.32
C SER A 198 -7.34 -12.57 7.28
N HIS A 199 -6.15 -12.12 6.89
CA HIS A 199 -4.95 -12.13 7.75
C HIS A 199 -4.66 -10.81 8.45
N ILE A 200 -5.51 -9.78 8.29
CA ILE A 200 -5.25 -8.49 8.91
C ILE A 200 -5.40 -8.63 10.43
N LYS A 201 -4.35 -8.25 11.16
CA LYS A 201 -4.31 -8.37 12.63
C LYS A 201 -4.39 -7.03 13.34
N VAL A 202 -3.84 -6.00 12.69
CA VAL A 202 -3.70 -4.67 13.23
C VAL A 202 -3.65 -3.69 12.07
N PHE A 203 -4.13 -2.47 12.25
CA PHE A 203 -3.91 -1.42 11.26
C PHE A 203 -2.47 -0.95 11.34
N THR A 204 -2.03 -0.51 12.53
CA THR A 204 -0.64 -0.20 12.83
C THR A 204 -0.25 -0.58 14.24
N LYS A 205 1.01 -0.99 14.48
CA LYS A 205 1.49 -1.23 15.85
C LYS A 205 1.82 0.06 16.60
N GLY A 206 1.98 1.18 15.89
CA GLY A 206 2.14 2.50 16.48
C GLY A 206 0.81 3.12 16.90
N HIS A 207 0.86 4.37 17.38
CA HIS A 207 -0.35 5.15 17.63
C HIS A 207 -1.05 5.49 16.31
N LEU A 208 -2.39 5.47 16.28
CA LEU A 208 -3.19 5.89 15.13
C LEU A 208 -4.20 6.96 15.55
N SER A 209 -4.16 8.12 14.89
CA SER A 209 -5.12 9.21 15.06
C SER A 209 -6.00 9.35 13.81
N THR A 210 -7.32 9.20 13.99
CA THR A 210 -8.35 9.28 12.94
C THR A 210 -9.56 10.10 13.43
N PRO A 211 -9.39 11.39 13.78
CA PRO A 211 -10.40 12.19 14.51
C PRO A 211 -11.72 12.40 13.77
N HIS A 212 -11.76 12.22 12.45
CA HIS A 212 -12.95 12.40 11.62
C HIS A 212 -13.51 11.10 11.04
N LEU A 213 -12.88 9.96 11.31
CA LEU A 213 -13.36 8.67 10.84
C LEU A 213 -14.61 8.29 11.61
N LYS A 214 -15.76 8.31 10.94
CA LYS A 214 -17.05 7.98 11.55
C LYS A 214 -17.43 6.54 11.31
N VAL A 215 -17.04 6.00 10.16
CA VAL A 215 -17.58 4.75 9.63
C VAL A 215 -16.46 3.87 9.09
N ILE A 216 -16.51 2.59 9.45
CA ILE A 216 -15.71 1.53 8.82
C ILE A 216 -16.68 0.59 8.10
N ASP A 217 -16.50 0.42 6.80
CA ASP A 217 -17.31 -0.49 5.99
C ASP A 217 -16.53 -1.80 5.75
N THR A 218 -17.12 -2.90 6.21
CA THR A 218 -16.50 -4.23 6.22
C THR A 218 -17.41 -5.29 5.60
N ASP A 219 -16.93 -6.52 5.46
CA ASP A 219 -17.72 -7.65 4.93
C ASP A 219 -19.00 -7.92 5.73
N PHE A 220 -19.00 -7.56 7.01
CA PHE A 220 -20.14 -7.75 7.92
C PHE A 220 -21.10 -6.56 7.93
N GLY A 221 -20.85 -5.55 7.08
CA GLY A 221 -21.61 -4.32 6.98
C GLY A 221 -20.89 -3.11 7.57
N ILE A 222 -21.65 -2.02 7.65
CA ILE A 222 -21.19 -0.70 8.07
C ILE A 222 -21.16 -0.62 9.61
N CYS A 223 -20.01 -0.29 10.18
CA CYS A 223 -19.80 -0.15 11.63
C CYS A 223 -19.47 1.30 12.01
N ASP A 224 -20.15 1.83 13.04
CA ASP A 224 -19.78 3.12 13.65
C ASP A 224 -18.47 2.97 14.42
N VAL A 225 -17.55 3.93 14.23
CA VAL A 225 -16.29 3.98 14.97
C VAL A 225 -16.56 4.45 16.40
N ARG A 226 -16.75 3.49 17.31
CA ARG A 226 -16.86 3.74 18.76
C ARG A 226 -15.54 3.55 19.51
N THR A 227 -14.56 2.94 18.85
CA THR A 227 -13.23 2.57 19.36
C THR A 227 -12.19 2.88 18.28
N ASP A 228 -10.90 2.88 18.61
CA ASP A 228 -9.85 3.03 17.60
C ASP A 228 -9.85 1.85 16.59
N VAL A 229 -9.24 2.07 15.42
CA VAL A 229 -9.22 1.10 14.31
C VAL A 229 -8.53 -0.21 14.68
N ASN A 230 -7.48 -0.18 15.51
CA ASN A 230 -6.82 -1.42 15.94
C ASN A 230 -7.74 -2.25 16.84
N SER A 231 -8.38 -1.62 17.83
CA SER A 231 -9.37 -2.28 18.68
C SER A 231 -10.53 -2.86 17.86
N PHE A 232 -10.96 -2.17 16.79
CA PHE A 232 -11.98 -2.68 15.87
C PHE A 232 -11.52 -3.96 15.16
N ILE A 233 -10.31 -3.96 14.59
CA ILE A 233 -9.75 -5.14 13.90
C ILE A 233 -9.63 -6.32 14.86
N GLU A 234 -9.12 -6.09 16.07
CA GLU A 234 -8.99 -7.14 17.10
C GLU A 234 -10.35 -7.73 17.49
N THR A 235 -11.34 -6.88 17.80
CA THR A 235 -12.70 -7.32 18.18
C THR A 235 -13.35 -8.17 17.07
N LYS A 236 -13.16 -7.79 15.80
CA LYS A 236 -13.70 -8.56 14.67
C LYS A 236 -13.01 -9.89 14.46
N LEU A 237 -11.70 -9.99 14.73
CA LEU A 237 -11.03 -11.28 14.74
C LEU A 237 -11.59 -12.20 15.83
N GLU A 238 -11.91 -11.67 17.01
CA GLU A 238 -12.53 -12.45 18.09
C GLU A 238 -13.94 -12.92 17.72
N GLU A 239 -14.77 -12.06 17.12
CA GLU A 239 -16.11 -12.44 16.63
C GLU A 239 -16.04 -13.54 15.56
N VAL A 240 -15.13 -13.41 14.58
CA VAL A 240 -14.91 -14.42 13.54
C VAL A 240 -14.40 -15.73 14.13
N CYS A 241 -13.42 -15.68 15.04
CA CYS A 241 -12.92 -16.87 15.73
C CYS A 241 -14.03 -17.57 16.53
N THR A 242 -14.86 -16.79 17.23
CA THR A 242 -15.98 -17.31 18.02
C THR A 242 -17.00 -18.00 17.14
N ASN A 243 -17.36 -17.40 16.00
CA ASN A 243 -18.26 -18.02 15.03
C ASN A 243 -17.65 -19.31 14.46
N ILE A 244 -16.38 -19.33 14.06
CA ILE A 244 -15.70 -20.54 13.56
C ILE A 244 -15.69 -21.65 14.62
N ILE A 245 -15.39 -21.32 15.89
CA ILE A 245 -15.40 -22.29 16.99
C ILE A 245 -16.82 -22.85 17.21
N ILE A 246 -17.85 -21.99 17.19
CA ILE A 246 -19.24 -22.41 17.30
C ILE A 246 -19.61 -23.34 16.15
N TYR A 247 -19.33 -22.96 14.90
CA TYR A 247 -19.63 -23.80 13.73
C TYR A 247 -18.87 -25.12 13.74
N SER A 248 -17.59 -25.13 14.14
CA SER A 248 -16.79 -26.36 14.28
C SER A 248 -17.32 -27.27 15.39
N SER A 249 -17.75 -26.69 16.51
CA SER A 249 -18.35 -27.43 17.62
C SER A 249 -19.71 -28.01 17.25
N VAL A 250 -20.55 -27.24 16.55
CA VAL A 250 -21.84 -27.71 16.01
C VAL A 250 -21.62 -28.80 14.96
N PHE A 251 -20.60 -28.68 14.11
CA PHE A 251 -20.24 -29.70 13.12
C PHE A 251 -19.81 -31.02 13.80
N LEU A 252 -19.00 -30.96 14.85
CA LEU A 252 -18.62 -32.14 15.66
C LEU A 252 -19.80 -32.76 16.39
N ILE A 253 -20.73 -31.96 16.92
CA ILE A 253 -21.95 -32.45 17.58
C ILE A 253 -22.85 -33.17 16.57
N ILE A 254 -23.06 -32.59 15.38
CA ILE A 254 -23.84 -33.21 14.30
C ILE A 254 -23.15 -34.51 13.82
N PHE A 255 -21.82 -34.50 13.67
CA PHE A 255 -21.08 -35.71 13.30
C PHE A 255 -21.20 -36.83 14.35
N SER A 256 -21.20 -36.49 15.64
CA SER A 256 -21.39 -37.46 16.73
C SER A 256 -22.80 -38.08 16.76
N TYR A 257 -23.80 -37.38 16.22
CA TYR A 257 -25.17 -37.86 16.11
C TYR A 257 -25.42 -38.73 14.87
N ILE A 258 -24.57 -38.62 13.85
CA ILE A 258 -24.69 -39.39 12.58
C ILE A 258 -23.96 -40.75 12.67
N ILE A 259 -23.02 -40.92 13.61
CA ILE A 259 -22.22 -42.16 13.78
C ILE A 259 -22.81 -43.08 14.88
N ARG A 260 -24.03 -42.80 15.36
CA ARG A 260 -24.71 -43.58 16.41
C ARG A 260 -26.04 -44.13 15.92
#